data_AF-G8ZQT6-F1
#
_entry.id   AF-G8ZQT6-F1
#
_cell.length_a   1.000
_cell.length_b   1.000
_cell.length_c   1.000
_cell.angle_alpha   90.00
_cell.angle_beta   90.00
_cell.angle_gamma   90.00
#
_symmetry.space_group_name_H-M   'P 1'
#
loop_
_entity.id
_entity.type
_entity.pdbx_description
1 polymer ?
#
loop_
_entity_poly.entity_id
_entity_poly.type
_entity_poly.pdbx_seq_one_letter_code
_entity_poly.pdbx_strand_id
1 'polypeptide(L)'
;MHSHNDRNFAAEVKTLEDETTRGSEQALASQEQRAAAAVHEITHSITSMSQENDLVKAEDTEGSDRNIIDPSNLGDKIVEFEKFIELLKLTHLEQETLDFFLRYTISSADLLRLKSTQDAKYLELEEKVQELEHGVSENHQREIDETKLMIFNGTEELAKDQDMVNELFLETTDVLEECEELMKELERAREEKKASQDQHENEQPPVDELYRKGDKVRQSYNSLKILEERMKQLESMKKEYDSNDKFHKSPFDPASTKTGCALNSLIRLWKSNFLPSHGWSNLELYPQTKRFQFDVSESHTIVIALDEGSKIKDVLVYIKDKSGVRIDENMQLELKQQHIGSAEIYKSMEDIIDRLIVLKTSGDHT
;
A
#
# COMPACT_ATOMS: atom_id res chain seq x y z
N MET A 1 -45.77 -48.92 33.04
CA MET A 1 -44.57 -49.62 32.51
C MET A 1 -43.27 -48.79 32.60
N HIS A 2 -43.27 -47.51 32.97
CA HIS A 2 -42.02 -46.71 33.04
C HIS A 2 -41.20 -46.88 34.33
N SER A 3 -41.83 -47.20 35.47
CA SER A 3 -41.11 -47.37 36.75
C SER A 3 -40.16 -48.58 36.82
N HIS A 4 -40.28 -49.55 35.90
CA HIS A 4 -39.39 -50.71 35.88
C HIS A 4 -38.08 -50.46 35.11
N ASN A 5 -38.09 -49.53 34.16
CA ASN A 5 -36.89 -49.15 33.40
C ASN A 5 -35.96 -48.27 34.23
N ASP A 6 -36.49 -47.30 34.97
CA ASP A 6 -35.66 -46.39 35.80
C ASP A 6 -34.88 -47.13 36.90
N ARG A 7 -35.44 -48.23 37.44
CA ARG A 7 -34.74 -49.09 38.41
C ARG A 7 -33.64 -49.95 37.76
N ASN A 8 -33.81 -50.36 36.50
CA ASN A 8 -32.77 -51.09 35.78
C ASN A 8 -31.61 -50.17 35.42
N PHE A 9 -31.89 -48.95 34.96
CA PHE A 9 -30.83 -47.97 34.67
C PHE A 9 -30.07 -47.56 35.94
N ALA A 10 -30.75 -47.39 37.07
CA ALA A 10 -30.07 -47.09 38.34
C ALA A 10 -29.18 -48.26 38.82
N ALA A 11 -29.61 -49.50 38.61
CA ALA A 11 -28.79 -50.67 38.93
C ALA A 11 -27.58 -50.80 38.00
N GLU A 12 -27.76 -50.53 36.71
CA GLU A 12 -26.71 -50.59 35.69
C GLU A 12 -25.64 -49.49 35.88
N VAL A 13 -26.08 -48.27 36.24
CA VAL A 13 -25.17 -47.18 36.61
C VAL A 13 -24.36 -47.52 37.86
N LYS A 14 -25.00 -48.12 38.88
CA LYS A 14 -24.29 -48.55 40.09
C LYS A 14 -23.27 -49.64 39.79
N THR A 15 -23.59 -50.60 38.93
CA THR A 15 -22.62 -51.63 38.52
C THR A 15 -21.44 -51.05 37.73
N LEU A 16 -21.68 -50.03 36.89
CA LEU A 16 -20.61 -49.32 36.18
C LEU A 16 -19.74 -48.49 37.13
N GLU A 17 -20.34 -47.88 38.16
CA GLU A 17 -19.62 -47.15 39.20
C GLU A 17 -18.74 -48.10 40.04
N ASP A 18 -19.28 -49.25 40.44
CA ASP A 18 -18.54 -50.28 41.18
C ASP A 18 -17.41 -50.89 40.31
N GLU A 19 -17.65 -51.11 39.01
CA GLU A 19 -16.63 -51.62 38.09
C GLU A 19 -15.53 -50.58 37.80
N THR A 20 -15.89 -49.31 37.67
CA THR A 20 -14.94 -48.20 37.49
C THR A 20 -14.10 -48.00 38.74
N THR A 21 -14.72 -48.06 39.92
CA THR A 21 -14.02 -47.94 41.21
C THR A 21 -13.03 -49.09 41.37
N ARG A 22 -13.47 -50.34 41.12
CA ARG A 22 -12.59 -51.51 41.17
C ARG A 22 -11.45 -51.44 40.14
N GLY A 23 -11.73 -50.93 38.94
CA GLY A 23 -10.72 -50.69 37.91
C GLY A 23 -9.68 -49.66 38.34
N SER A 24 -10.13 -48.57 38.97
CA SER A 24 -9.26 -47.52 39.51
C SER A 24 -8.40 -48.03 40.68
N GLU A 25 -8.98 -48.79 41.61
CA GLU A 25 -8.24 -49.39 42.74
C GLU A 25 -7.19 -50.38 42.25
N GLN A 26 -7.52 -51.21 41.25
CA GLN A 26 -6.57 -52.14 40.65
C GLN A 26 -5.44 -51.41 39.91
N ALA A 27 -5.74 -50.32 39.21
CA ALA A 27 -4.74 -49.49 38.55
C ALA A 27 -3.79 -48.83 39.56
N LEU A 28 -4.33 -48.27 40.66
CA LEU A 28 -3.55 -47.70 41.75
C LEU A 28 -2.66 -48.75 42.42
N ALA A 29 -3.20 -49.92 42.75
CA ALA A 29 -2.41 -51.02 43.31
C ALA A 29 -1.28 -51.48 42.37
N SER A 30 -1.54 -51.54 41.06
CA SER A 30 -0.51 -51.85 40.06
C SER A 30 0.57 -50.77 39.97
N GLN A 31 0.18 -49.49 40.11
CA GLN A 31 1.11 -48.37 40.09
C GLN A 31 1.97 -48.34 41.36
N GLU A 32 1.39 -48.56 42.54
CA GLU A 32 2.13 -48.69 43.80
C GLU A 32 3.08 -49.87 43.77
N GLN A 33 2.65 -51.03 43.26
CA GLN A 33 3.52 -52.19 43.10
C GLN A 33 4.69 -51.91 42.15
N ARG A 34 4.44 -51.21 41.03
CA ARG A 34 5.50 -50.80 40.10
C ARG A 34 6.47 -49.80 40.73
N ALA A 35 5.96 -48.83 41.49
CA ALA A 35 6.80 -47.88 42.20
C ALA A 35 7.67 -48.58 43.27
N ALA A 36 7.09 -49.48 44.05
CA ALA A 36 7.82 -50.27 45.04
C ALA A 36 8.87 -51.19 44.39
N ALA A 37 8.55 -51.81 43.25
CA ALA A 37 9.50 -52.62 42.49
C ALA A 37 10.64 -51.78 41.92
N ALA A 38 10.36 -50.60 41.36
CA ALA A 38 11.38 -49.69 40.85
C ALA A 38 12.30 -49.18 41.97
N VAL A 39 11.75 -48.84 43.14
CA VAL A 39 12.55 -48.47 44.31
C VAL A 39 13.43 -49.63 44.75
N HIS A 40 12.90 -50.87 44.78
CA HIS A 40 13.68 -52.04 45.12
C HIS A 40 14.81 -52.32 44.12
N GLU A 41 14.54 -52.15 42.82
CA GLU A 41 15.54 -52.28 41.75
C GLU A 41 16.63 -51.20 41.84
N ILE A 42 16.26 -49.94 42.09
CA ILE A 42 17.20 -48.85 42.34
C ILE A 42 18.05 -49.15 43.57
N THR A 43 17.44 -49.56 44.68
CA THR A 43 18.19 -49.96 45.88
C THR A 43 19.14 -51.11 45.57
N HIS A 44 18.69 -52.16 44.87
CA HIS A 44 19.55 -53.29 44.52
C HIS A 44 20.70 -52.89 43.58
N SER A 45 20.44 -51.99 42.62
CA SER A 45 21.46 -51.45 41.72
C SER A 45 22.50 -50.63 42.49
N ILE A 46 22.07 -49.75 43.41
CA ILE A 46 22.98 -48.96 44.23
C ILE A 46 23.78 -49.85 45.19
N THR A 47 23.16 -50.84 45.82
CA THR A 47 23.89 -51.81 46.67
C THR A 47 24.91 -52.61 45.86
N SER A 48 24.58 -53.03 44.64
CA SER A 48 25.53 -53.71 43.75
C SER A 48 26.68 -52.79 43.33
N MET A 49 26.40 -51.52 42.98
CA MET A 49 27.43 -50.53 42.67
C MET A 49 28.31 -50.19 43.88
N SER A 50 27.74 -50.20 45.07
CA SER A 50 28.45 -50.02 46.35
C SER A 50 29.43 -51.16 46.65
N GLN A 51 29.11 -52.39 46.23
CA GLN A 51 30.03 -53.54 46.37
C GLN A 51 31.23 -53.47 45.43
N GLU A 52 31.07 -52.86 44.24
CA GLU A 52 32.13 -52.76 43.23
C GLU A 52 32.97 -51.47 43.35
N ASN A 53 32.50 -50.46 44.09
CA ASN A 53 33.10 -49.13 44.11
C ASN A 53 33.18 -48.53 45.54
N ASP A 54 34.41 -48.42 46.07
CA ASP A 54 34.71 -47.90 47.42
C ASP A 54 34.28 -46.43 47.65
N LEU A 55 33.94 -45.70 46.59
CA LEU A 55 33.48 -44.31 46.64
C LEU A 55 31.97 -44.18 46.88
N VAL A 56 31.20 -45.23 46.61
CA VAL A 56 29.75 -45.28 46.84
C VAL A 56 29.50 -46.14 48.08
N LYS A 57 29.85 -45.63 49.25
CA LYS A 57 29.51 -46.29 50.51
C LYS A 57 28.05 -45.99 50.84
N ALA A 58 27.17 -46.97 50.67
CA ALA A 58 25.91 -46.95 51.40
C ALA A 58 26.27 -47.05 52.90
N GLU A 59 25.86 -46.06 53.69
CA GLU A 59 26.06 -46.14 55.14
C GLU A 59 25.24 -47.31 55.67
N ASP A 60 25.92 -48.43 55.94
CA ASP A 60 25.37 -49.56 56.69
C ASP A 60 25.08 -49.09 58.12
N THR A 61 23.95 -48.42 58.29
CA THR A 61 23.38 -48.19 59.60
C THR A 61 22.70 -49.50 59.98
N GLU A 62 23.42 -50.31 60.77
CA GLU A 62 22.96 -51.60 61.26
C GLU A 62 21.53 -51.49 61.83
N GLY A 63 20.59 -52.23 61.23
CA GLY A 63 19.32 -52.55 61.88
C GLY A 63 18.06 -51.84 61.39
N SER A 64 17.77 -51.84 60.09
CA SER A 64 16.36 -51.88 59.65
C SER A 64 16.25 -52.36 58.20
N ASP A 65 15.36 -53.33 57.97
CA ASP A 65 14.96 -53.87 56.65
C ASP A 65 14.27 -52.85 55.73
N ARG A 66 14.62 -51.56 55.85
CA ARG A 66 14.06 -50.45 55.07
C ARG A 66 15.12 -49.39 54.79
N ASN A 67 16.25 -49.79 54.22
CA ASN A 67 17.13 -48.86 53.51
C ASN A 67 16.50 -48.52 52.15
N ILE A 68 15.39 -47.79 52.19
CA ILE A 68 14.88 -47.06 51.04
C ILE A 68 15.77 -45.83 50.93
N ILE A 69 16.69 -45.86 49.98
CA ILE A 69 17.53 -44.73 49.63
C ILE A 69 16.59 -43.61 49.20
N ASP A 70 16.61 -42.47 49.89
CA ASP A 70 15.78 -41.31 49.56
C ASP A 70 16.21 -40.75 48.19
N PRO A 71 15.39 -40.89 47.13
CA PRO A 71 15.74 -40.47 45.78
C PRO A 71 15.79 -38.95 45.63
N SER A 72 15.29 -38.20 46.63
CA SER A 72 15.25 -36.73 46.61
C SER A 72 16.66 -36.12 46.63
N ASN A 73 17.62 -36.78 47.29
CA ASN A 73 19.00 -36.30 47.43
C ASN A 73 19.94 -36.83 46.32
N LEU A 74 19.43 -37.68 45.41
CA LEU A 74 20.23 -38.24 44.32
C LEU A 74 20.56 -37.18 43.27
N GLY A 75 19.65 -36.23 43.02
CA GLY A 75 19.86 -35.13 42.07
C GLY A 75 21.08 -34.27 42.43
N ASP A 76 21.18 -33.87 43.70
CA ASP A 76 22.30 -33.05 44.18
C ASP A 76 23.63 -33.82 44.11
N LYS A 77 23.62 -35.11 44.46
CA LYS A 77 24.80 -35.99 44.33
C LYS A 77 25.23 -36.20 42.89
N ILE A 78 24.30 -36.25 41.93
CA ILE A 78 24.63 -36.34 40.49
C ILE A 78 25.35 -35.07 40.02
N VAL A 79 24.90 -33.89 40.45
CA VAL A 79 25.54 -32.60 40.12
C VAL A 79 26.94 -32.50 40.74
N GLU A 80 27.11 -32.96 41.98
CA GLU A 80 28.44 -33.07 42.60
C GLU A 80 29.35 -34.04 41.85
N PHE A 81 28.80 -35.17 41.38
CA PHE A 81 29.54 -36.16 40.60
C PHE A 81 29.94 -35.63 39.23
N GLU A 82 29.09 -34.83 38.59
CA GLU A 82 29.38 -34.15 37.33
C GLU A 82 30.55 -33.19 37.49
N LYS A 83 30.54 -32.35 38.55
CA LYS A 83 31.66 -31.47 38.88
C LYS A 83 32.94 -32.26 39.18
N PHE A 84 32.83 -33.39 39.86
CA PHE A 84 33.97 -34.26 40.12
C PHE A 84 34.53 -34.87 38.83
N ILE A 85 33.67 -35.30 37.90
CA ILE A 85 34.08 -35.80 36.58
C ILE A 85 34.76 -34.70 35.77
N GLU A 86 34.25 -33.47 35.79
CA GLU A 86 34.90 -32.33 35.13
C GLU A 86 36.29 -32.05 35.71
N LEU A 87 36.42 -32.09 37.03
CA LEU A 87 37.71 -31.92 37.70
C LEU A 87 38.68 -33.07 37.35
N LEU A 88 38.18 -34.30 37.27
CA LEU A 88 38.96 -35.47 36.87
C LEU A 88 39.43 -35.35 35.41
N LYS A 89 38.56 -34.87 34.51
CA LYS A 89 38.91 -34.58 33.11
C LYS A 89 40.02 -33.54 33.03
N LEU A 90 39.89 -32.43 33.77
CA LEU A 90 40.90 -31.38 33.81
C LEU A 90 42.25 -31.92 34.30
N THR A 91 42.23 -32.68 35.40
CA THR A 91 43.43 -33.30 35.99
C THR A 91 44.07 -34.31 35.03
N HIS A 92 43.26 -35.10 34.33
CA HIS A 92 43.77 -36.04 33.32
C HIS A 92 44.37 -35.29 32.13
N LEU A 93 43.76 -34.18 31.69
CA LEU A 93 44.26 -33.36 30.61
C LEU A 93 45.58 -32.68 31.00
N GLU A 94 45.70 -32.22 32.24
CA GLU A 94 46.97 -31.74 32.81
C GLU A 94 48.02 -32.85 32.87
N GLN A 95 47.65 -34.06 33.27
CA GLN A 95 48.56 -35.20 33.31
C GLN A 95 49.01 -35.65 31.91
N GLU A 96 48.12 -35.66 30.92
CA GLU A 96 48.48 -35.91 29.52
C GLU A 96 49.35 -34.79 28.97
N THR A 97 49.05 -33.53 29.27
CA THR A 97 49.86 -32.38 28.86
C THR A 97 51.25 -32.48 29.48
N LEU A 98 51.35 -32.89 30.74
CA LEU A 98 52.61 -33.10 31.44
C LEU A 98 53.37 -34.31 30.88
N ASP A 99 52.71 -35.41 30.55
CA ASP A 99 53.33 -36.56 29.88
C ASP A 99 53.84 -36.18 28.47
N PHE A 100 53.04 -35.44 27.69
CA PHE A 100 53.45 -34.89 26.41
C PHE A 100 54.65 -33.97 26.56
N PHE A 101 54.64 -33.07 27.55
CA PHE A 101 55.75 -32.19 27.87
C PHE A 101 57.00 -32.99 28.24
N LEU A 102 56.91 -33.94 29.16
CA LEU A 102 58.04 -34.78 29.57
C LEU A 102 58.56 -35.64 28.42
N ARG A 103 57.69 -36.21 27.59
CA ARG A 103 58.10 -37.05 26.45
C ARG A 103 58.81 -36.24 25.37
N TYR A 104 58.38 -34.99 25.13
CA TYR A 104 59.05 -34.09 24.19
C TYR A 104 60.37 -33.53 24.74
N THR A 105 60.41 -33.20 26.04
CA THR A 105 61.56 -32.55 26.68
C THR A 105 62.65 -33.53 27.13
N ILE A 106 62.27 -34.73 27.60
CA ILE A 106 63.21 -35.74 28.13
C ILE A 106 63.73 -36.65 27.01
N SER A 107 62.93 -36.98 25.99
CA SER A 107 63.35 -37.94 24.96
C SER A 107 64.39 -37.41 23.97
N SER A 108 64.79 -36.13 24.06
CA SER A 108 65.68 -35.48 23.09
C SER A 108 66.92 -34.79 23.68
N ALA A 109 67.15 -34.83 25.00
CA ALA A 109 68.34 -34.21 25.60
C ALA A 109 68.92 -34.96 26.81
N ASP A 110 70.24 -35.15 26.77
CA ASP A 110 71.10 -35.41 27.94
C ASP A 110 70.83 -34.34 29.02
N LEU A 111 70.03 -34.68 30.02
CA LEU A 111 69.60 -33.82 31.15
C LEU A 111 70.75 -33.25 32.01
N LEU A 112 71.99 -33.61 31.72
CA LEU A 112 73.18 -33.19 32.48
C LEU A 112 73.82 -31.88 31.99
N ARG A 113 73.36 -31.28 30.88
CA ARG A 113 73.95 -30.03 30.34
C ARG A 113 73.14 -28.75 30.61
N LEU A 114 71.82 -28.85 30.82
CA LEU A 114 70.97 -27.70 31.15
C LEU A 114 71.01 -27.41 32.65
N LYS A 115 72.09 -26.79 33.13
CA LYS A 115 72.22 -26.35 34.54
C LYS A 115 72.15 -24.83 34.74
N SER A 116 72.06 -24.03 33.68
CA SER A 116 72.11 -22.59 33.79
C SER A 116 71.13 -21.91 32.82
N THR A 117 70.41 -20.92 33.33
CA THR A 117 69.51 -20.02 32.58
C THR A 117 70.23 -19.17 31.51
N GLN A 118 71.55 -19.24 31.43
CA GLN A 118 72.38 -18.57 30.40
C GLN A 118 72.81 -19.51 29.26
N ASP A 119 72.32 -20.74 29.21
CA ASP A 119 72.63 -21.64 28.10
C ASP A 119 72.06 -21.09 26.79
N ALA A 120 72.89 -21.03 25.74
CA ALA A 120 72.54 -20.38 24.48
C ALA A 120 71.30 -21.00 23.81
N LYS A 121 71.09 -22.30 24.00
CA LYS A 121 69.88 -23.00 23.51
C LYS A 121 68.61 -22.65 24.28
N TYR A 122 68.73 -22.30 25.56
CA TYR A 122 67.59 -21.86 26.37
C TYR A 122 67.16 -20.45 25.97
N LEU A 123 68.12 -19.54 25.76
CA LEU A 123 67.86 -18.20 25.24
C LEU A 123 67.25 -18.21 23.83
N GLU A 124 67.75 -19.07 22.94
CA GLU A 124 67.18 -19.22 21.59
C GLU A 124 65.75 -19.78 21.63
N LEU A 125 65.45 -20.68 22.57
CA LEU A 125 64.09 -21.19 22.75
C LEU A 125 63.16 -20.13 23.36
N GLU A 126 63.64 -19.35 24.34
CA GLU A 126 62.90 -18.27 24.97
C GLU A 126 62.56 -17.16 23.98
N GLU A 127 63.50 -16.77 23.11
CA GLU A 127 63.28 -15.82 22.02
C GLU A 127 62.22 -16.34 21.04
N LYS A 128 62.27 -17.62 20.70
CA LYS A 128 61.30 -18.25 19.79
C LYS A 128 59.92 -18.40 20.41
N VAL A 129 59.84 -18.65 21.71
CA VAL A 129 58.57 -18.66 22.46
C VAL A 129 58.00 -17.26 22.55
N GLN A 130 58.82 -16.23 22.81
CA GLN A 130 58.37 -14.83 22.76
C GLN A 130 57.90 -14.42 21.37
N GLU A 131 58.60 -14.82 20.30
CA GLU A 131 58.17 -14.55 18.92
C GLU A 131 56.83 -15.23 18.60
N LEU A 132 56.62 -16.46 19.07
CA LEU A 132 55.36 -17.18 18.89
C LEU A 132 54.22 -16.59 19.75
N GLU A 133 54.47 -16.27 21.01
CA GLU A 133 53.46 -15.73 21.93
C GLU A 133 53.10 -14.28 21.59
N HIS A 134 54.09 -13.40 21.40
CA HIS A 134 53.82 -11.98 21.19
C HIS A 134 53.73 -11.64 19.70
N GLY A 135 54.59 -12.20 18.85
CA GLY A 135 54.57 -11.90 17.43
C GLY A 135 53.40 -12.59 16.73
N VAL A 136 53.36 -13.92 16.81
CA VAL A 136 52.41 -14.72 16.03
C VAL A 136 51.02 -14.71 16.66
N SER A 137 50.89 -14.86 17.99
CA SER A 137 49.58 -14.87 18.65
C SER A 137 48.88 -13.51 18.57
N GLU A 138 49.58 -12.40 18.82
CA GLU A 138 48.94 -11.06 18.70
C GLU A 138 48.55 -10.76 17.26
N ASN A 139 49.33 -11.20 16.27
CA ASN A 139 48.98 -10.98 14.86
C ASN A 139 47.75 -11.80 14.45
N HIS A 140 47.66 -13.07 14.86
CA HIS A 140 46.44 -13.86 14.65
C HIS A 140 45.24 -13.29 15.41
N GLN A 141 45.44 -12.78 16.63
CA GLN A 141 44.38 -12.14 17.40
C GLN A 141 43.86 -10.88 16.67
N ARG A 142 44.76 -10.08 16.10
CA ARG A 142 44.41 -8.92 15.28
C ARG A 142 43.65 -9.31 14.01
N GLU A 143 44.10 -10.35 13.30
CA GLU A 143 43.41 -10.88 12.11
C GLU A 143 42.02 -11.43 12.46
N ILE A 144 41.87 -12.09 13.61
CA ILE A 144 40.57 -12.56 14.11
C ILE A 144 39.67 -11.37 14.39
N ASP A 145 40.16 -10.32 15.03
CA ASP A 145 39.35 -9.15 15.37
C ASP A 145 38.96 -8.33 14.12
N GLU A 146 39.86 -8.25 13.12
CA GLU A 146 39.56 -7.67 11.81
C GLU A 146 38.52 -8.49 11.04
N THR A 147 38.62 -9.82 11.08
CA THR A 147 37.63 -10.73 10.49
C THR A 147 36.28 -10.62 11.18
N LYS A 148 36.25 -10.52 12.51
CA LYS A 148 35.01 -10.27 13.28
C LYS A 148 34.37 -8.97 12.87
N LEU A 149 35.15 -7.91 12.68
CA LEU A 149 34.64 -6.61 12.24
C LEU A 149 34.04 -6.70 10.82
N MET A 150 34.70 -7.41 9.90
CA MET A 150 34.15 -7.68 8.57
C MET A 150 32.85 -8.47 8.63
N ILE A 151 32.77 -9.51 9.46
CA ILE A 151 31.54 -10.29 9.65
C ILE A 151 30.44 -9.39 10.20
N PHE A 152 30.74 -8.57 11.21
CA PHE A 152 29.78 -7.66 11.82
C PHE A 152 29.21 -6.66 10.80
N ASN A 153 30.09 -6.01 10.03
CA ASN A 153 29.67 -5.08 8.98
C ASN A 153 28.86 -5.81 7.89
N GLY A 154 29.28 -7.01 7.48
CA GLY A 154 28.54 -7.83 6.51
C GLY A 154 27.17 -8.26 7.03
N THR A 155 27.03 -8.56 8.32
CA THR A 155 25.72 -8.84 8.93
C THR A 155 24.82 -7.61 9.01
N GLU A 156 25.41 -6.42 9.22
CA GLU A 156 24.65 -5.16 9.20
C GLU A 156 24.14 -4.83 7.80
N GLU A 157 24.98 -5.03 6.77
CA GLU A 157 24.56 -4.89 5.36
C GLU A 157 23.47 -5.90 5.00
N LEU A 158 23.62 -7.17 5.40
CA LEU A 158 22.61 -8.20 5.16
C LEU A 158 21.27 -7.85 5.85
N ALA A 159 21.31 -7.27 7.06
CA ALA A 159 20.11 -6.81 7.74
C ALA A 159 19.42 -5.67 6.97
N LYS A 160 20.18 -4.69 6.47
CA LYS A 160 19.66 -3.60 5.62
C LYS A 160 19.04 -4.13 4.32
N ASP A 161 19.70 -5.08 3.67
CA ASP A 161 19.19 -5.71 2.45
C ASP A 161 17.90 -6.49 2.74
N GLN A 162 17.83 -7.19 3.86
CA GLN A 162 16.62 -7.89 4.29
C GLN A 162 15.45 -6.93 4.55
N ASP A 163 15.71 -5.79 5.19
CA ASP A 163 14.69 -4.75 5.42
C ASP A 163 14.19 -4.17 4.10
N MET A 164 15.11 -3.88 3.16
CA MET A 164 14.75 -3.41 1.81
C MET A 164 13.91 -4.44 1.04
N VAL A 165 14.26 -5.72 1.14
CA VAL A 165 13.48 -6.82 0.53
C VAL A 165 12.09 -6.91 1.15
N ASN A 166 11.99 -6.81 2.48
CA ASN A 166 10.69 -6.81 3.16
C ASN A 166 9.83 -5.61 2.75
N GLU A 167 10.42 -4.42 2.61
CA GLU A 167 9.73 -3.22 2.12
C GLU A 167 9.23 -3.41 0.68
N LEU A 168 10.07 -3.97 -0.20
CA LEU A 168 9.68 -4.30 -1.57
C LEU A 168 8.54 -5.33 -1.62
N PHE A 169 8.56 -6.32 -0.73
CA PHE A 169 7.46 -7.30 -0.61
C PHE A 169 6.16 -6.64 -0.14
N LEU A 170 6.24 -5.69 0.78
CA LEU A 170 5.09 -4.91 1.21
C LEU A 170 4.52 -4.11 0.05
N GLU A 171 5.35 -3.33 -0.65
CA GLU A 171 4.95 -2.53 -1.81
C GLU A 171 4.34 -3.39 -2.93
N THR A 172 4.95 -4.55 -3.20
CA THR A 172 4.42 -5.49 -4.20
C THR A 172 3.06 -6.05 -3.77
N THR A 173 2.87 -6.30 -2.47
CA THR A 173 1.60 -6.79 -1.93
C THR A 173 0.52 -5.71 -2.07
N ASP A 174 0.83 -4.46 -1.74
CA ASP A 174 -0.08 -3.33 -1.90
C ASP A 174 -0.53 -3.19 -3.37
N VAL A 175 0.40 -3.29 -4.32
CA VAL A 175 0.08 -3.27 -5.76
C VAL A 175 -0.78 -4.46 -6.18
N LEU A 176 -0.55 -5.65 -5.61
CA LEU A 176 -1.39 -6.82 -5.87
C LEU A 176 -2.80 -6.65 -5.31
N GLU A 177 -2.94 -6.05 -4.12
CA GLU A 177 -4.23 -5.71 -3.53
C GLU A 177 -4.99 -4.69 -4.39
N GLU A 178 -4.32 -3.66 -4.89
CA GLU A 178 -4.90 -2.69 -5.84
C GLU A 178 -5.36 -3.38 -7.13
N CYS A 179 -4.56 -4.31 -7.67
CA CYS A 179 -4.94 -5.09 -8.85
C CYS A 179 -6.16 -5.99 -8.57
N GLU A 180 -6.23 -6.60 -7.40
CA GLU A 180 -7.37 -7.42 -6.99
C GLU A 180 -8.63 -6.57 -6.84
N GLU A 181 -8.52 -5.37 -6.26
CA GLU A 181 -9.63 -4.42 -6.14
C GLU A 181 -10.11 -3.98 -7.53
N LEU A 182 -9.19 -3.65 -8.44
CA LEU A 182 -9.54 -3.30 -9.83
C LEU A 182 -10.24 -4.46 -10.54
N MET A 183 -9.79 -5.71 -10.34
CA MET A 183 -10.44 -6.89 -10.92
C MET A 183 -11.85 -7.08 -10.35
N LYS A 184 -12.05 -6.90 -9.04
CA LYS A 184 -13.38 -6.95 -8.40
C LYS A 184 -14.30 -5.87 -8.94
N GLU A 185 -13.79 -4.66 -9.17
CA GLU A 185 -14.56 -3.57 -9.77
C GLU A 185 -14.96 -3.90 -11.21
N LEU A 186 -14.05 -4.48 -12.00
CA LEU A 186 -14.32 -4.90 -13.38
C LEU A 186 -15.35 -6.03 -13.44
N GLU A 187 -15.26 -7.01 -12.52
CA GLU A 187 -16.27 -8.06 -12.37
C GLU A 187 -17.64 -7.48 -12.03
N ARG A 188 -17.70 -6.57 -11.05
CA ARG A 188 -18.95 -5.87 -10.68
C ARG A 188 -19.56 -5.11 -11.85
N ALA A 189 -18.75 -4.32 -12.58
CA ALA A 189 -19.21 -3.59 -13.76
C ALA A 189 -19.72 -4.54 -14.88
N ARG A 190 -19.08 -5.72 -15.01
CA ARG A 190 -19.52 -6.74 -15.97
C ARG A 190 -20.84 -7.39 -15.56
N GLU A 191 -21.04 -7.64 -14.27
CA GLU A 191 -22.29 -8.15 -13.72
C GLU A 191 -23.43 -7.13 -13.86
N GLU A 192 -23.19 -5.85 -13.56
CA GLU A 192 -24.15 -4.76 -13.76
C GLU A 192 -24.56 -4.62 -15.23
N LYS A 193 -23.59 -4.74 -16.14
CA LYS A 193 -23.86 -4.73 -17.59
C LYS A 193 -24.71 -5.93 -18.02
N LYS A 194 -24.42 -7.12 -17.51
CA LYS A 194 -25.23 -8.32 -17.79
C LYS A 194 -26.64 -8.19 -17.22
N ALA A 195 -26.78 -7.73 -15.97
CA ALA A 195 -28.08 -7.51 -15.35
C ALA A 195 -28.93 -6.47 -16.12
N SER A 196 -28.31 -5.42 -16.64
CA SER A 196 -28.96 -4.41 -17.49
C SER A 196 -29.38 -4.97 -18.86
N GLN A 197 -28.62 -5.94 -19.39
CA GLN A 197 -28.90 -6.57 -20.68
C GLN A 197 -29.97 -7.67 -20.55
N ASP A 198 -29.95 -8.46 -19.48
CA ASP A 198 -30.95 -9.48 -19.17
C ASP A 198 -32.31 -8.87 -18.81
N GLN A 199 -32.34 -7.67 -18.21
CA GLN A 199 -33.58 -6.89 -18.02
C GLN A 199 -34.19 -6.42 -19.35
N HIS A 200 -33.38 -6.22 -20.39
CA HIS A 200 -33.88 -5.84 -21.72
C HIS A 200 -34.37 -7.02 -22.57
N GLU A 201 -33.95 -8.25 -22.28
CA GLU A 201 -34.37 -9.44 -23.04
C GLU A 201 -35.61 -10.16 -22.46
N ASN A 202 -36.00 -9.87 -21.21
CA ASN A 202 -37.05 -10.64 -20.50
C ASN A 202 -38.42 -9.94 -20.37
N GLU A 203 -38.63 -8.77 -20.98
CA GLU A 203 -39.93 -8.08 -21.04
C GLU A 203 -40.64 -8.27 -22.40
N GLN A 204 -41.43 -9.35 -22.55
CA GLN A 204 -42.59 -9.52 -23.48
C GLN A 204 -42.48 -9.16 -25.00
N PRO A 205 -43.28 -9.78 -25.90
CA PRO A 205 -42.97 -9.85 -27.33
C PRO A 205 -43.09 -8.51 -28.10
N PRO A 206 -42.31 -8.31 -29.19
CA PRO A 206 -42.13 -7.03 -29.89
C PRO A 206 -43.34 -6.51 -30.68
N VAL A 207 -44.49 -7.20 -30.61
CA VAL A 207 -45.67 -6.87 -31.41
C VAL A 207 -46.50 -5.77 -30.77
N ASP A 208 -46.72 -5.82 -29.45
CA ASP A 208 -47.53 -4.81 -28.75
C ASP A 208 -46.82 -3.45 -28.63
N GLU A 209 -45.48 -3.46 -28.50
CA GLU A 209 -44.67 -2.25 -28.63
C GLU A 209 -44.74 -1.64 -30.02
N LEU A 210 -44.73 -2.47 -31.07
CA LEU A 210 -44.82 -2.01 -32.45
C LEU A 210 -46.19 -1.42 -32.75
N TYR A 211 -47.27 -2.01 -32.23
CA TYR A 211 -48.62 -1.45 -32.32
C TYR A 211 -48.75 -0.15 -31.54
N ARG A 212 -48.21 -0.05 -30.31
CA ARG A 212 -48.18 1.22 -29.55
C ARG A 212 -47.36 2.29 -30.25
N LYS A 213 -46.21 1.94 -30.82
CA LYS A 213 -45.38 2.87 -31.63
C LYS A 213 -46.14 3.28 -32.89
N GLY A 214 -46.80 2.36 -33.58
CA GLY A 214 -47.66 2.65 -34.74
C GLY A 214 -48.83 3.56 -34.41
N ASP A 215 -49.48 3.37 -33.26
CA ASP A 215 -50.57 4.24 -32.80
C ASP A 215 -50.08 5.65 -32.45
N LYS A 216 -48.91 5.77 -31.81
CA LYS A 216 -48.28 7.08 -31.56
C LYS A 216 -47.92 7.79 -32.87
N VAL A 217 -47.41 7.08 -33.87
CA VAL A 217 -47.12 7.64 -35.20
C VAL A 217 -48.41 8.09 -35.89
N ARG A 218 -49.48 7.30 -35.82
CA ARG A 218 -50.78 7.66 -36.38
C ARG A 218 -51.39 8.88 -35.69
N GLN A 219 -51.29 8.96 -34.35
CA GLN A 219 -51.72 10.14 -33.59
C GLN A 219 -50.89 11.38 -33.95
N SER A 220 -49.58 11.22 -34.14
CA SER A 220 -48.69 12.31 -34.55
C SER A 220 -48.99 12.78 -35.97
N TYR A 221 -49.28 11.85 -36.89
CA TYR A 221 -49.70 12.17 -38.26
C TYR A 221 -51.02 12.94 -38.29
N ASN A 222 -52.00 12.51 -37.51
CA ASN A 222 -53.28 13.23 -37.39
C ASN A 222 -53.08 14.63 -36.76
N SER A 223 -52.20 14.75 -35.77
CA SER A 223 -51.87 16.03 -35.14
C SER A 223 -51.17 16.97 -36.13
N LEU A 224 -50.25 16.44 -36.97
CA LEU A 224 -49.62 17.18 -38.06
C LEU A 224 -50.64 17.67 -39.08
N LYS A 225 -51.60 16.82 -39.47
CA LYS A 225 -52.66 17.20 -40.40
C LYS A 225 -53.54 18.31 -39.82
N ILE A 226 -53.92 18.21 -38.55
CA ILE A 226 -54.67 19.27 -37.85
C ILE A 226 -53.84 20.56 -37.76
N LEU A 227 -52.53 20.45 -37.53
CA LEU A 227 -51.63 21.60 -37.50
C LEU A 227 -51.48 22.25 -38.87
N GLU A 228 -51.44 21.47 -39.95
CA GLU A 228 -51.40 21.96 -41.32
C GLU A 228 -52.72 22.67 -41.70
N GLU A 229 -53.86 22.11 -41.31
CA GLU A 229 -55.17 22.77 -41.47
C GLU A 229 -55.22 24.08 -40.67
N ARG A 230 -54.70 24.10 -39.44
CA ARG A 230 -54.56 25.33 -38.65
C ARG A 230 -53.57 26.33 -39.27
N MET A 231 -52.47 25.87 -39.87
CA MET A 231 -51.55 26.74 -40.59
C MET A 231 -52.22 27.35 -41.81
N LYS A 232 -53.00 26.58 -42.58
CA LYS A 232 -53.80 27.12 -43.70
C LYS A 232 -54.84 28.13 -43.22
N GLN A 233 -55.50 27.87 -42.09
CA GLN A 233 -56.42 28.83 -41.46
C GLN A 233 -55.71 30.07 -40.95
N LEU A 234 -54.51 29.94 -40.39
CA LEU A 234 -53.68 31.07 -39.96
C LEU A 234 -53.10 31.83 -41.16
N GLU A 235 -52.82 31.18 -42.28
CA GLU A 235 -52.41 31.85 -43.52
C GLU A 235 -53.57 32.58 -44.18
N SER A 236 -54.79 32.00 -44.17
CA SER A 236 -55.98 32.72 -44.64
C SER A 236 -56.31 33.88 -43.71
N MET A 237 -56.22 33.68 -42.40
CA MET A 237 -56.42 34.74 -41.40
C MET A 237 -55.29 35.78 -41.49
N LYS A 238 -54.04 35.39 -41.76
CA LYS A 238 -52.93 36.32 -42.04
C LYS A 238 -53.18 37.10 -43.32
N LYS A 239 -53.69 36.48 -44.39
CA LYS A 239 -54.09 37.21 -45.60
C LYS A 239 -55.24 38.18 -45.33
N GLU A 240 -56.19 37.82 -44.48
CA GLU A 240 -57.25 38.71 -44.01
C GLU A 240 -56.73 39.83 -43.11
N TYR A 241 -55.72 39.57 -42.27
CA TYR A 241 -55.05 40.55 -41.41
C TYR A 241 -54.14 41.48 -42.19
N ASP A 242 -53.32 40.98 -43.14
CA ASP A 242 -52.52 41.78 -44.07
C ASP A 242 -53.43 42.65 -44.97
N SER A 243 -54.67 42.21 -45.22
CA SER A 243 -55.70 43.03 -45.89
C SER A 243 -56.36 44.07 -44.98
N ASN A 244 -56.22 43.92 -43.66
CA ASN A 244 -56.80 44.80 -42.62
C ASN A 244 -55.75 45.57 -41.79
N ASP A 245 -54.46 45.54 -42.14
CA ASP A 245 -53.41 46.19 -41.36
C ASP A 245 -53.22 47.69 -41.69
N LYS A 246 -54.29 48.47 -41.47
CA LYS A 246 -54.15 49.79 -40.87
C LYS A 246 -54.77 49.68 -39.49
N PHE A 247 -53.97 49.94 -38.45
CA PHE A 247 -54.30 49.86 -37.01
C PHE A 247 -54.28 48.40 -36.50
N HIS A 248 -53.40 47.95 -35.59
CA HIS A 248 -52.92 48.53 -34.34
C HIS A 248 -51.66 47.78 -33.84
N LYS A 249 -50.88 48.49 -33.04
CA LYS A 249 -49.70 48.03 -32.29
C LYS A 249 -49.96 46.77 -31.42
N SER A 250 -48.99 45.85 -31.49
CA SER A 250 -48.48 44.83 -30.52
C SER A 250 -49.20 44.67 -29.16
N PRO A 251 -49.16 43.46 -28.58
CA PRO A 251 -48.23 43.32 -27.43
C PRO A 251 -47.34 42.06 -27.46
N PHE A 252 -46.09 42.34 -27.09
CA PHE A 252 -44.91 41.51 -26.93
C PHE A 252 -44.99 40.62 -25.67
N ASP A 253 -44.47 39.39 -25.75
CA ASP A 253 -44.56 38.34 -24.72
C ASP A 253 -43.56 38.55 -23.54
N PRO A 254 -44.02 38.65 -22.28
CA PRO A 254 -43.22 39.03 -21.09
C PRO A 254 -42.29 37.94 -20.51
N ALA A 255 -42.16 36.76 -21.13
CA ALA A 255 -41.25 35.72 -20.66
C ALA A 255 -39.77 35.93 -21.08
N SER A 256 -39.52 36.72 -22.12
CA SER A 256 -38.16 36.99 -22.66
C SER A 256 -37.37 38.07 -21.90
N THR A 257 -38.03 38.90 -21.10
CA THR A 257 -37.42 40.05 -20.41
C THR A 257 -36.72 39.67 -19.10
N LYS A 258 -37.13 38.57 -18.45
CA LYS A 258 -36.52 38.12 -17.19
C LYS A 258 -35.11 37.52 -17.41
N THR A 259 -34.94 36.72 -18.46
CA THR A 259 -33.63 36.14 -18.84
C THR A 259 -32.69 37.22 -19.37
N GLY A 260 -33.21 38.20 -20.12
CA GLY A 260 -32.45 39.36 -20.58
C GLY A 260 -32.00 40.29 -19.44
N CYS A 261 -32.83 40.50 -18.40
CA CYS A 261 -32.44 41.29 -17.22
C CYS A 261 -31.38 40.59 -16.35
N ALA A 262 -31.47 39.27 -16.20
CA ALA A 262 -30.46 38.48 -15.50
C ALA A 262 -29.11 38.51 -16.23
N LEU A 263 -29.11 38.32 -17.56
CA LEU A 263 -27.91 38.42 -18.38
C LEU A 263 -27.31 39.83 -18.36
N ASN A 264 -28.14 40.88 -18.45
CA ASN A 264 -27.65 42.26 -18.35
C ASN A 264 -27.08 42.59 -16.97
N SER A 265 -27.63 42.00 -15.91
CA SER A 265 -27.10 42.16 -14.55
C SER A 265 -25.77 41.42 -14.39
N LEU A 266 -25.64 40.22 -14.97
CA LEU A 266 -24.39 39.48 -15.03
C LEU A 266 -23.32 40.23 -15.84
N ILE A 267 -23.69 40.77 -17.01
CA ILE A 267 -22.81 41.60 -17.84
C ILE A 267 -22.34 42.85 -17.06
N ARG A 268 -23.21 43.49 -16.27
CA ARG A 268 -22.85 44.65 -15.44
C ARG A 268 -21.88 44.27 -14.31
N LEU A 269 -22.10 43.12 -13.68
CA LEU A 269 -21.25 42.59 -12.59
C LEU A 269 -19.87 42.18 -13.12
N TRP A 270 -19.84 41.61 -14.33
CA TRP A 270 -18.61 41.34 -15.06
C TRP A 270 -17.86 42.61 -15.44
N LYS A 271 -18.58 43.64 -15.93
CA LYS A 271 -18.01 44.97 -16.21
C LYS A 271 -17.49 45.68 -14.95
N SER A 272 -18.03 45.43 -13.76
CA SER A 272 -17.52 46.08 -12.55
C SER A 272 -16.32 45.35 -11.93
N ASN A 273 -16.23 44.03 -12.09
CA ASN A 273 -15.20 43.22 -11.43
C ASN A 273 -13.98 42.92 -12.32
N PHE A 274 -14.15 42.87 -13.65
CA PHE A 274 -13.06 42.48 -14.58
C PHE A 274 -12.54 43.64 -15.45
N LEU A 275 -13.13 44.84 -15.34
CA LEU A 275 -12.77 46.02 -16.15
C LEU A 275 -12.19 47.19 -15.33
N PRO A 276 -11.24 46.95 -14.42
CA PRO A 276 -10.21 47.94 -14.19
C PRO A 276 -8.81 47.31 -14.25
N SER A 277 -8.03 47.60 -15.30
CA SER A 277 -6.60 47.98 -15.20
C SER A 277 -5.81 48.07 -16.52
N HIS A 278 -6.27 47.58 -17.68
CA HIS A 278 -5.41 47.56 -18.89
C HIS A 278 -6.10 47.97 -20.21
N GLY A 279 -6.03 49.25 -20.61
CA GLY A 279 -6.03 49.71 -22.03
C GLY A 279 -7.24 49.48 -22.97
N TRP A 280 -8.24 48.70 -22.57
CA TRP A 280 -9.44 48.35 -23.33
C TRP A 280 -10.73 49.00 -22.80
N SER A 281 -11.68 49.26 -23.69
CA SER A 281 -12.95 49.95 -23.44
C SER A 281 -14.07 49.31 -24.29
N ASN A 282 -15.34 49.53 -23.92
CA ASN A 282 -16.52 49.07 -24.70
C ASN A 282 -16.58 47.57 -25.01
N LEU A 283 -16.46 46.71 -23.99
CA LEU A 283 -16.75 45.28 -24.16
C LEU A 283 -18.25 45.06 -24.44
N GLU A 284 -18.55 44.58 -25.65
CA GLU A 284 -19.85 44.11 -26.09
C GLU A 284 -19.81 42.59 -26.30
N LEU A 285 -20.77 41.91 -25.67
CA LEU A 285 -20.93 40.46 -25.77
C LEU A 285 -22.19 40.18 -26.56
N TYR A 286 -22.07 39.35 -27.60
CA TYR A 286 -23.18 38.89 -28.42
C TYR A 286 -23.38 37.38 -28.18
N PRO A 287 -24.20 36.98 -27.19
CA PRO A 287 -24.32 35.58 -26.77
C PRO A 287 -24.88 34.68 -27.87
N GLN A 288 -25.80 35.20 -28.69
CA GLN A 288 -26.42 34.43 -29.78
C GLN A 288 -25.44 34.12 -30.92
N THR A 289 -24.45 34.98 -31.16
CA THR A 289 -23.45 34.80 -32.22
C THR A 289 -22.10 34.31 -31.71
N LYS A 290 -21.94 34.08 -30.39
CA LYS A 290 -20.68 33.71 -29.71
C LYS A 290 -19.51 34.62 -30.08
N ARG A 291 -19.78 35.93 -30.12
CA ARG A 291 -18.79 36.97 -30.46
C ARG A 291 -18.62 37.93 -29.30
N PHE A 292 -17.39 38.34 -29.07
CA PHE A 292 -17.08 39.44 -28.17
C PHE A 292 -16.29 40.50 -28.91
N GLN A 293 -16.70 41.75 -28.70
CA GLN A 293 -16.11 42.93 -29.31
C GLN A 293 -15.59 43.82 -28.19
N PHE A 294 -14.37 44.30 -28.33
CA PHE A 294 -13.80 45.29 -27.42
C PHE A 294 -12.96 46.30 -28.20
N ASP A 295 -12.94 47.53 -27.72
CA ASP A 295 -12.08 48.58 -28.24
C ASP A 295 -10.77 48.59 -27.43
N VAL A 296 -9.62 48.67 -28.11
CA VAL A 296 -8.31 48.89 -27.48
C VAL A 296 -7.85 50.28 -27.88
N SER A 297 -7.94 51.23 -26.94
CA SER A 297 -7.75 52.67 -27.20
C SER A 297 -8.68 53.24 -28.30
N GLU A 298 -8.63 54.55 -28.57
CA GLU A 298 -9.49 55.22 -29.57
C GLU A 298 -9.27 54.77 -31.04
N SER A 299 -8.27 53.92 -31.30
CA SER A 299 -7.79 53.60 -32.64
C SER A 299 -8.09 52.18 -33.12
N HIS A 300 -8.41 51.22 -32.23
CA HIS A 300 -8.58 49.82 -32.63
C HIS A 300 -9.84 49.19 -32.02
N THR A 301 -10.62 48.48 -32.84
CA THR A 301 -11.75 47.64 -32.42
C THR A 301 -11.43 46.19 -32.78
N ILE A 302 -11.50 45.30 -31.81
CA ILE A 302 -11.21 43.88 -31.97
C ILE A 302 -12.50 43.09 -31.81
N VAL A 303 -12.78 42.20 -32.75
CA VAL A 303 -13.89 41.26 -32.71
C VAL A 303 -13.32 39.84 -32.71
N ILE A 304 -13.59 39.10 -31.65
CA ILE A 304 -13.19 37.69 -31.54
C ILE A 304 -14.43 36.82 -31.64
N ALA A 305 -14.38 35.83 -32.54
CA ALA A 305 -15.41 34.83 -32.71
C ALA A 305 -14.96 33.50 -32.07
N LEU A 306 -15.84 32.93 -31.24
CA LEU A 306 -15.60 31.64 -30.58
C LEU A 306 -16.30 30.49 -31.32
N ASP A 307 -15.67 29.33 -31.32
CA ASP A 307 -16.26 28.09 -31.80
C ASP A 307 -17.14 27.40 -30.76
N GLU A 308 -17.85 26.33 -31.14
CA GLU A 308 -18.74 25.59 -30.24
C GLU A 308 -18.06 25.04 -28.99
N GLY A 309 -16.74 24.79 -29.05
CA GLY A 309 -15.91 24.35 -27.92
C GLY A 309 -15.21 25.46 -27.13
N SER A 310 -15.64 26.72 -27.22
CA SER A 310 -15.00 27.88 -26.55
C SER A 310 -13.54 28.11 -26.95
N LYS A 311 -13.18 27.76 -28.18
CA LYS A 311 -11.86 28.03 -28.78
C LYS A 311 -11.95 29.25 -29.69
N ILE A 312 -10.86 30.00 -29.82
CA ILE A 312 -10.79 31.14 -30.74
C ILE A 312 -10.84 30.62 -32.18
N LYS A 313 -11.93 30.96 -32.89
CA LYS A 313 -12.18 30.57 -34.28
C LYS A 313 -11.64 31.62 -35.26
N ASP A 314 -11.86 32.88 -34.94
CA ASP A 314 -11.40 34.00 -35.77
C ASP A 314 -11.18 35.25 -34.93
N VAL A 315 -10.18 36.04 -35.31
CA VAL A 315 -9.86 37.34 -34.71
C VAL A 315 -9.84 38.37 -35.83
N LEU A 316 -10.74 39.35 -35.75
CA LEU A 316 -10.82 40.46 -36.69
C LEU A 316 -10.42 41.74 -35.97
N VAL A 317 -9.34 42.37 -36.44
CA VAL A 317 -8.86 43.67 -35.97
C VAL A 317 -9.27 44.74 -36.97
N TYR A 318 -9.95 45.78 -36.47
CA TYR A 318 -10.39 46.94 -37.22
C TYR A 318 -9.68 48.18 -36.69
N ILE A 319 -9.05 48.97 -37.56
CA ILE A 319 -8.47 50.27 -37.22
C ILE A 319 -9.52 51.34 -37.49
N LYS A 320 -9.86 52.14 -36.47
CA LYS A 320 -10.70 53.33 -36.57
C LYS A 320 -9.80 54.54 -36.87
N ASP A 321 -9.77 54.98 -38.12
CA ASP A 321 -9.23 56.29 -38.51
C ASP A 321 -10.38 57.26 -38.83
N LYS A 322 -10.14 58.57 -38.73
CA LYS A 322 -11.16 59.64 -38.88
C LYS A 322 -11.88 59.66 -40.23
N SER A 323 -11.47 58.83 -41.20
CA SER A 323 -12.08 58.69 -42.53
C SER A 323 -12.65 57.30 -42.85
N GLY A 324 -12.76 56.40 -41.88
CA GLY A 324 -13.42 55.09 -42.05
C GLY A 324 -12.68 53.94 -41.35
N VAL A 325 -13.40 52.83 -41.20
CA VAL A 325 -12.88 51.60 -40.56
C VAL A 325 -12.11 50.79 -41.59
N ARG A 326 -10.81 50.54 -41.37
CA ARG A 326 -9.99 49.66 -42.21
C ARG A 326 -9.66 48.37 -41.48
N ILE A 327 -9.67 47.26 -42.19
CA ILE A 327 -9.19 45.97 -41.69
C ILE A 327 -7.66 45.97 -41.81
N ASP A 328 -6.95 45.70 -40.72
CA ASP A 328 -5.51 45.44 -40.78
C ASP A 328 -5.27 43.97 -41.17
N GLU A 329 -5.12 43.73 -42.47
CA GLU A 329 -4.95 42.37 -43.02
C GLU A 329 -3.63 41.72 -42.59
N ASN A 330 -2.57 42.49 -42.34
CA ASN A 330 -1.26 41.96 -41.91
C ASN A 330 -1.31 41.51 -40.46
N MET A 331 -1.89 42.34 -39.58
CA MET A 331 -2.00 42.03 -38.16
C MET A 331 -3.05 40.95 -37.88
N GLN A 332 -4.10 40.88 -38.70
CA GLN A 332 -5.05 39.75 -38.68
C GLN A 332 -4.37 38.42 -39.06
N LEU A 333 -3.46 38.40 -40.04
CA LEU A 333 -2.81 37.16 -40.44
C LEU A 333 -1.87 36.61 -39.34
N GLU A 334 -1.11 37.49 -38.69
CA GLU A 334 -0.19 37.11 -37.61
C GLU A 334 -0.93 36.64 -36.35
N LEU A 335 -2.01 37.33 -35.97
CA LEU A 335 -2.83 36.94 -34.81
C LEU A 335 -3.66 35.67 -35.08
N LYS A 336 -4.11 35.46 -36.32
CA LYS A 336 -4.72 34.19 -36.74
C LYS A 336 -3.71 33.04 -36.64
N GLN A 337 -2.47 33.24 -37.07
CA GLN A 337 -1.45 32.18 -36.97
C GLN A 337 -1.05 31.83 -35.53
N GLN A 338 -1.08 32.78 -34.59
CA GLN A 338 -0.66 32.54 -33.20
C GLN A 338 -1.76 32.08 -32.25
N HIS A 339 -3.03 32.44 -32.49
CA HIS A 339 -4.09 32.23 -31.50
C HIS A 339 -5.28 31.37 -31.96
N ILE A 340 -5.31 30.91 -33.22
CA ILE A 340 -6.34 29.95 -33.66
C ILE A 340 -6.19 28.64 -32.89
N GLY A 341 -7.28 28.21 -32.24
CA GLY A 341 -7.34 26.94 -31.50
C GLY A 341 -6.94 27.00 -30.03
N SER A 342 -6.49 28.16 -29.52
CA SER A 342 -6.20 28.33 -28.09
C SER A 342 -7.49 28.27 -27.25
N ALA A 343 -7.46 27.51 -26.16
CA ALA A 343 -8.52 27.43 -25.15
C ALA A 343 -8.36 28.52 -24.06
N GLU A 344 -7.18 29.15 -23.98
CA GLU A 344 -6.88 30.21 -23.01
C GLU A 344 -7.24 31.58 -23.59
N ILE A 345 -8.55 31.87 -23.62
CA ILE A 345 -9.08 33.11 -24.20
C ILE A 345 -8.52 34.36 -23.49
N TYR A 346 -8.46 34.36 -22.15
CA TYR A 346 -8.01 35.52 -21.39
C TYR A 346 -6.54 35.87 -21.63
N LYS A 347 -5.65 34.89 -21.61
CA LYS A 347 -4.22 35.08 -21.88
C LYS A 347 -3.98 35.52 -23.33
N SER A 348 -4.73 34.94 -24.26
CA SER A 348 -4.67 35.35 -25.68
C SER A 348 -5.17 36.79 -25.86
N MET A 349 -6.19 37.21 -25.11
CA MET A 349 -6.65 38.60 -25.12
C MET A 349 -5.63 39.56 -24.50
N GLU A 350 -4.99 39.18 -23.40
CA GLU A 350 -3.94 39.97 -22.74
C GLU A 350 -2.71 40.13 -23.66
N ASP A 351 -2.24 39.05 -24.28
CA ASP A 351 -1.15 39.09 -25.28
C ASP A 351 -1.48 39.99 -26.49
N ILE A 352 -2.73 39.95 -26.97
CA ILE A 352 -3.20 40.82 -28.06
C ILE A 352 -3.21 42.29 -27.63
N ILE A 353 -3.68 42.56 -26.41
CA ILE A 353 -3.76 43.91 -25.85
C ILE A 353 -2.36 44.48 -25.61
N ASP A 354 -1.45 43.71 -25.01
CA ASP A 354 -0.08 44.15 -24.74
C ASP A 354 0.69 44.46 -26.02
N ARG A 355 0.55 43.63 -27.06
CA ARG A 355 1.19 43.92 -28.36
C ARG A 355 0.65 45.17 -29.03
N LEU A 356 -0.66 45.41 -28.95
CA LEU A 356 -1.28 46.62 -29.50
C LEU A 356 -0.86 47.88 -28.73
N ILE A 357 -0.62 47.77 -27.42
CA ILE A 357 -0.11 48.87 -26.60
C ILE A 357 1.37 49.16 -26.95
N VAL A 358 2.21 48.13 -27.14
CA VAL A 358 3.65 48.26 -27.48
C VAL A 358 3.87 48.84 -28.89
N LEU A 359 3.00 48.51 -29.86
CA LEU A 359 3.06 49.08 -31.20
C LEU A 359 2.74 50.58 -31.22
N LYS A 360 1.89 51.06 -30.31
CA LYS A 360 1.59 52.49 -30.16
C LYS A 360 2.77 53.26 -29.53
N THR A 361 3.44 52.69 -28.53
CA THR A 361 4.60 53.35 -27.89
C THR A 361 5.84 53.40 -28.78
N SER A 362 5.95 52.50 -29.76
CA SER A 362 7.03 52.53 -30.77
C SER A 362 6.73 53.46 -31.97
N GLY A 363 5.49 53.96 -32.11
CA GLY A 363 5.08 54.89 -33.17
C GLY A 363 5.19 56.38 -32.83
N ASP A 364 5.43 56.74 -31.55
CA ASP A 364 5.60 58.13 -31.08
C ASP A 364 7.07 58.61 -31.09
N HIS A 365 7.98 57.86 -31.74
CA HIS A 365 9.36 58.26 -32.03
C HIS A 365 9.67 58.17 -33.53
N THR A 366 8.93 58.95 -34.34
CA THR A 366 9.39 59.46 -35.64
C THR A 366 8.73 60.79 -35.95
#